data_AF-A0A5W0Y3X1-F1
#
_entry.id   AF-A0A5W0Y3X1-F1
#
_cell.length_a   1.000
_cell.length_b   1.000
_cell.length_c   1.000
_cell.angle_alpha   90.00
_cell.angle_beta   90.00
_cell.angle_gamma   90.00
#
_symmetry.space_group_name_H-M   'P 1'
#
loop_
_entity.id
_entity.type
_entity.pdbx_description
1 polymer ?
#
loop_
_entity_poly.entity_id
_entity_poly.type
_entity_poly.pdbx_seq_one_letter_code
_entity_poly.pdbx_strand_id
1 'polypeptide(L)'
;SAWAYYELGWGGWWFWDPVENASFMPWLAGTALLHSLAVTEQRASFKAWTLLLSICAFSLCLLGTFLVRSGVLVSVHAFASDPARGMFILAFMVLVTGGSLLLFAVRGHRVRSRVNNALWSRESLLLGNNVLLMAAMLVVLLGTLLPLVHKQLGLGSISIGEPFFNTMFTWLMAPFALLLGVGPLVRWGRDRPRKIRNLLLVAFITTLLLSVLLPWLLQDRIAAMTVAGMAMACWIGVLAVAEAVQRASRGTKMPPGYWGMVAAHLGLAVTI
;
A
#
# COMPACT_ATOMS: atom_id res chain seq x y z
N SER A 1 -10.85 -15.34 -2.44
CA SER A 1 -11.56 -14.22 -3.09
C SER A 1 -12.41 -14.68 -4.25
N ALA A 2 -11.88 -14.99 -5.45
CA ALA A 2 -12.70 -15.25 -6.65
C ALA A 2 -13.91 -16.19 -6.46
N TRP A 3 -13.74 -17.34 -5.81
CA TRP A 3 -14.84 -18.27 -5.50
C TRP A 3 -16.01 -17.59 -4.75
N ALA A 4 -15.73 -16.77 -3.75
CA ALA A 4 -16.78 -16.12 -2.95
C ALA A 4 -17.58 -15.09 -3.76
N TYR A 5 -16.96 -14.38 -4.70
CA TYR A 5 -17.68 -13.45 -5.58
C TYR A 5 -18.61 -14.18 -6.54
N TYR A 6 -18.19 -15.35 -7.06
CA TYR A 6 -19.02 -16.16 -7.94
C TYR A 6 -20.12 -16.93 -7.20
N GLU A 7 -19.81 -17.55 -6.07
CA GLU A 7 -20.70 -18.51 -5.39
C GLU A 7 -21.53 -17.88 -4.27
N LEU A 8 -20.96 -16.92 -3.52
CA LEU A 8 -21.67 -16.22 -2.45
C LEU A 8 -22.33 -14.93 -2.94
N GLY A 9 -22.18 -14.61 -4.23
CA GLY A 9 -22.76 -13.42 -4.83
C GLY A 9 -22.26 -12.12 -4.21
N TRP A 10 -21.03 -12.10 -3.67
CA TRP A 10 -20.42 -10.86 -3.21
C TRP A 10 -20.33 -9.93 -4.42
N GLY A 11 -21.00 -8.79 -4.36
CA GLY A 11 -20.96 -7.80 -5.44
C GLY A 11 -19.55 -7.20 -5.56
N GLY A 12 -19.12 -6.86 -6.78
CA GLY A 12 -17.83 -6.22 -7.02
C GLY A 12 -16.64 -7.20 -7.03
N TRP A 13 -15.47 -6.74 -6.60
CA TRP A 13 -14.21 -7.51 -6.63
C TRP A 13 -13.45 -7.54 -5.29
N TRP A 14 -13.81 -6.67 -4.34
CA TRP A 14 -13.25 -6.59 -2.99
C TRP A 14 -14.32 -6.19 -1.97
N PHE A 15 -14.46 -6.95 -0.87
CA PHE A 15 -15.58 -6.83 0.08
C PHE A 15 -15.11 -6.59 1.52
N TRP A 16 -13.79 -6.40 1.71
CA TRP A 16 -13.19 -6.09 3.02
C TRP A 16 -13.49 -7.14 4.11
N ASP A 17 -13.70 -8.40 3.73
CA ASP A 17 -13.86 -9.49 4.70
C ASP A 17 -12.59 -9.61 5.58
N PRO A 18 -12.72 -9.94 6.88
CA PRO A 18 -11.57 -10.02 7.78
C PRO A 18 -10.41 -10.89 7.31
N VAL A 19 -10.66 -11.95 6.53
CA VAL A 19 -9.58 -12.80 5.97
C VAL A 19 -8.90 -12.10 4.78
N GLU A 20 -9.66 -11.40 3.93
CA GLU A 20 -9.10 -10.58 2.86
C GLU A 20 -8.22 -9.46 3.45
N ASN A 21 -8.73 -8.77 4.48
CA ASN A 21 -7.99 -7.73 5.21
C ASN A 21 -6.71 -8.26 5.86
N ALA A 22 -6.79 -9.44 6.50
CA ALA A 22 -5.65 -10.12 7.10
C ALA A 22 -4.53 -10.37 6.07
N SER A 23 -4.89 -10.74 4.84
CA SER A 23 -3.92 -10.94 3.76
C SER A 23 -3.40 -9.63 3.18
N PHE A 24 -4.19 -8.55 3.18
CA PHE A 24 -3.83 -7.27 2.55
C PHE A 24 -2.84 -6.44 3.37
N MET A 25 -2.91 -6.49 4.71
CA MET A 25 -2.00 -5.73 5.58
C MET A 25 -0.50 -6.00 5.32
N PRO A 26 -0.03 -7.26 5.21
CA PRO A 26 1.36 -7.55 4.81
C PRO A 26 1.77 -6.96 3.45
N TRP A 27 0.87 -6.93 2.46
CA TRP A 27 1.15 -6.36 1.14
C TRP A 27 1.39 -4.86 1.21
N LEU A 28 0.61 -4.13 2.01
CA LEU A 28 0.80 -2.69 2.22
C LEU A 28 2.16 -2.39 2.89
N ALA A 29 2.46 -3.08 3.98
CA ALA A 29 3.74 -2.94 4.69
C ALA A 29 4.94 -3.41 3.83
N GLY A 30 4.78 -4.50 3.08
CA GLY A 30 5.78 -5.05 2.16
C GLY A 30 6.06 -4.11 0.98
N THR A 31 5.03 -3.45 0.44
CA THR A 31 5.22 -2.44 -0.62
C THR A 31 5.98 -1.23 -0.07
N ALA A 32 5.65 -0.76 1.14
CA ALA A 32 6.41 0.30 1.80
C ALA A 32 7.87 -0.12 2.05
N LEU A 33 8.09 -1.38 2.42
CA LEU A 33 9.42 -1.97 2.61
C LEU A 33 10.25 -1.93 1.32
N LEU A 34 9.68 -2.36 0.19
CA LEU A 34 10.38 -2.34 -1.12
C LEU A 34 10.81 -0.92 -1.52
N HIS A 35 9.93 0.06 -1.33
CA HIS A 35 10.26 1.46 -1.58
C HIS A 35 11.33 1.99 -0.60
N SER A 36 11.27 1.59 0.67
CA SER A 36 12.29 1.95 1.66
C SER A 36 13.66 1.34 1.35
N LEU A 37 13.69 0.07 0.90
CA LEU A 37 14.91 -0.62 0.46
C LEU A 37 15.57 0.12 -0.70
N ALA A 38 14.79 0.57 -1.69
CA ALA A 38 15.32 1.37 -2.79
C ALA A 38 16.02 2.66 -2.32
N VAL A 39 15.48 3.34 -1.29
CA VAL A 39 16.15 4.50 -0.67
C VAL A 39 17.42 4.07 0.07
N THR A 40 17.37 2.97 0.81
CA THR A 40 18.51 2.45 1.55
C THR A 40 19.67 2.06 0.65
N GLU A 41 19.41 1.38 -0.47
CA GLU A 41 20.43 1.00 -1.45
C GLU A 41 21.04 2.21 -2.13
N GLN A 42 20.22 3.16 -2.57
CA GLN A 42 20.70 4.29 -3.39
C GLN A 42 21.36 5.41 -2.57
N ARG A 43 20.97 5.58 -1.30
CA ARG A 43 21.37 6.75 -0.48
C ARG A 43 21.94 6.38 0.89
N ALA A 44 22.01 5.09 1.22
CA ALA A 44 22.37 4.61 2.55
C ALA A 44 21.54 5.25 3.69
N SER A 45 20.33 5.73 3.37
CA SER A 45 19.37 6.33 4.30
C SER A 45 18.26 5.34 4.68
N PHE A 46 17.41 5.72 5.63
CA PHE A 46 16.24 4.94 6.09
C PHE A 46 16.54 3.54 6.65
N LYS A 47 17.80 3.22 6.99
CA LYS A 47 18.17 1.86 7.43
C LYS A 47 17.29 1.35 8.60
N ALA A 48 17.08 2.19 9.61
CA ALA A 48 16.23 1.85 10.75
C ALA A 48 14.75 1.70 10.37
N TRP A 49 14.24 2.56 9.48
CA TRP A 49 12.86 2.49 8.98
C TRP A 49 12.63 1.23 8.14
N THR A 50 13.55 0.91 7.24
CA THR A 50 13.55 -0.33 6.45
C THR A 50 13.54 -1.57 7.35
N LEU A 51 14.35 -1.58 8.41
CA LEU A 51 14.37 -2.68 9.37
C LEU A 51 13.04 -2.81 10.12
N LEU A 52 12.46 -1.69 10.57
CA LEU A 52 11.16 -1.69 11.23
C LEU A 52 10.05 -2.18 10.30
N LEU A 53 10.02 -1.72 9.05
CA LEU A 53 9.06 -2.19 8.04
C LEU A 53 9.18 -3.70 7.77
N SER A 54 10.39 -4.25 7.78
CA SER A 54 10.62 -5.69 7.66
C SER A 54 10.03 -6.46 8.84
N ILE A 55 10.29 -6.00 10.06
CA ILE A 55 9.68 -6.56 11.28
C ILE A 55 8.15 -6.47 11.21
N CYS A 56 7.60 -5.32 10.81
CA CYS A 56 6.16 -5.11 10.68
C CYS A 56 5.54 -6.02 9.63
N ALA A 57 6.08 -6.10 8.42
CA ALA A 57 5.55 -6.93 7.34
C ALA A 57 5.50 -8.41 7.75
N PHE A 58 6.59 -8.93 8.34
CA PHE A 58 6.61 -10.31 8.84
C PHE A 58 5.64 -10.53 10.00
N SER A 59 5.56 -9.58 10.93
CA SER A 59 4.62 -9.66 12.06
C SER A 59 3.17 -9.65 11.60
N LEU A 60 2.84 -8.90 10.55
CA LEU A 60 1.50 -8.89 9.94
C LEU A 60 1.19 -10.23 9.26
N CYS A 61 2.17 -10.94 8.69
CA CYS A 61 1.97 -12.30 8.19
C CYS A 61 1.61 -13.27 9.32
N LEU A 62 2.29 -13.17 10.47
CA LEU A 62 1.97 -13.96 11.66
C LEU A 62 0.59 -13.62 12.22
N LEU A 63 0.27 -12.33 12.30
CA LEU A 63 -1.04 -11.85 12.73
C LEU A 63 -2.15 -12.38 11.82
N GLY A 64 -1.98 -12.27 10.50
CA GLY A 64 -2.95 -12.81 9.55
C GLY A 64 -3.15 -14.32 9.70
N THR A 65 -2.05 -15.06 9.89
CA THR A 65 -2.10 -16.51 10.17
C THR A 65 -2.87 -16.82 11.45
N PHE A 66 -2.60 -16.07 12.53
CA PHE A 66 -3.34 -16.19 13.79
C PHE A 66 -4.83 -15.91 13.61
N LEU A 67 -5.16 -14.79 12.96
CA LEU A 67 -6.53 -14.34 12.74
C LEU A 67 -7.37 -15.39 11.98
N VAL A 68 -6.81 -16.00 10.94
CA VAL A 68 -7.54 -16.98 10.11
C VAL A 68 -7.59 -18.38 10.74
N ARG A 69 -6.61 -18.77 11.58
CA ARG A 69 -6.49 -20.15 12.10
C ARG A 69 -6.94 -20.32 13.56
N SER A 70 -7.06 -19.25 14.33
CA SER A 70 -7.42 -19.31 15.75
C SER A 70 -8.92 -19.53 16.01
N GLY A 71 -9.78 -19.33 15.01
CA GLY A 71 -11.24 -19.32 15.19
C GLY A 71 -11.77 -18.07 15.90
N VAL A 72 -10.90 -17.08 16.12
CA VAL A 72 -11.26 -15.81 16.78
C VAL A 72 -12.05 -14.88 15.86
N LEU A 73 -11.82 -14.97 14.55
CA LEU A 73 -12.61 -14.29 13.53
C LEU A 73 -13.81 -15.12 13.09
N VAL A 74 -14.93 -14.43 12.82
CA VAL A 74 -16.08 -15.00 12.12
C VAL A 74 -15.93 -14.61 10.65
N SER A 75 -15.56 -15.57 9.79
CA SER A 75 -15.48 -15.39 8.34
C SER A 75 -15.75 -16.71 7.63
N VAL A 76 -16.41 -16.65 6.47
CA VAL A 76 -16.63 -17.80 5.58
C VAL A 76 -15.34 -18.36 5.00
N HIS A 77 -14.27 -17.54 4.98
CA HIS A 77 -12.95 -17.94 4.50
C HIS A 77 -12.07 -18.51 5.63
N ALA A 78 -12.56 -18.61 6.86
CA ALA A 78 -11.83 -19.25 7.94
C ALA A 78 -11.85 -20.78 7.76
N PHE A 79 -10.68 -21.39 7.63
CA PHE A 79 -10.53 -22.84 7.44
C PHE A 79 -9.80 -23.48 8.62
N ALA A 80 -10.26 -24.65 9.06
CA ALA A 80 -9.61 -25.51 10.06
C ALA A 80 -9.23 -24.75 11.36
N SER A 81 -10.21 -24.10 11.98
CA SER A 81 -10.06 -23.41 13.25
C SER A 81 -9.83 -24.41 14.40
N ASP A 82 -8.69 -24.30 15.06
CA ASP A 82 -8.32 -25.11 16.22
C ASP A 82 -7.74 -24.17 17.30
N PRO A 83 -8.43 -23.97 18.44
CA PRO A 83 -7.97 -23.10 19.50
C PRO A 83 -6.57 -23.42 20.01
N ALA A 84 -6.17 -24.70 20.06
CA ALA A 84 -4.84 -25.09 20.51
C ALA A 84 -3.75 -24.60 19.55
N ARG A 85 -4.00 -24.70 18.23
CA ARG A 85 -3.11 -24.13 17.20
C ARG A 85 -3.09 -22.61 17.26
N GLY A 86 -4.26 -21.98 17.48
CA GLY A 86 -4.37 -20.54 17.68
C GLY A 86 -3.47 -20.05 18.81
N MET A 87 -3.48 -20.73 19.95
CA MET A 87 -2.62 -20.40 21.10
C MET A 87 -1.14 -20.58 20.80
N PHE A 88 -0.75 -21.64 20.09
CA PHE A 88 0.63 -21.83 19.64
C PHE A 88 1.09 -20.69 18.73
N ILE A 89 0.28 -20.32 17.74
CA ILE A 89 0.60 -19.22 16.81
C ILE A 89 0.69 -17.89 17.56
N LEU A 90 -0.22 -17.65 18.52
CA LEU A 90 -0.18 -16.45 19.36
C LEU A 90 1.11 -16.36 20.16
N ALA A 91 1.50 -17.44 20.85
CA ALA A 91 2.74 -17.49 21.61
C ALA A 91 3.97 -17.28 20.71
N PHE A 92 3.99 -17.92 19.54
CA PHE A 92 5.05 -17.74 18.54
C PHE A 92 5.10 -16.29 18.02
N MET A 93 3.95 -15.68 17.73
CA MET A 93 3.85 -14.29 17.31
C MET A 93 4.38 -13.34 18.38
N VAL A 94 3.96 -13.50 19.64
CA VAL A 94 4.44 -12.66 20.76
C VAL A 94 5.96 -12.79 20.90
N LEU A 95 6.50 -14.01 20.82
CA LEU A 95 7.94 -14.24 20.92
C LEU A 95 8.70 -13.59 19.77
N VAL A 96 8.28 -13.80 18.52
CA VAL A 96 9.01 -13.31 17.34
C VAL A 96 8.82 -11.81 17.14
N THR A 97 7.59 -11.30 17.19
CA THR A 97 7.30 -9.87 17.07
C THR A 97 7.82 -9.10 18.28
N GLY A 98 7.53 -9.57 19.49
CA GLY A 98 8.02 -8.93 20.72
C GLY A 98 9.55 -8.96 20.80
N GLY A 99 10.16 -10.10 20.53
CA GLY A 99 11.63 -10.25 20.54
C GLY A 99 12.32 -9.39 19.48
N SER A 100 11.79 -9.32 18.26
CA SER A 100 12.36 -8.49 17.18
C SER A 100 12.20 -7.00 17.46
N LEU A 101 11.03 -6.56 17.96
CA LEU A 101 10.81 -5.16 18.37
C LEU A 101 11.66 -4.77 19.57
N LEU A 102 11.82 -5.66 20.56
CA LEU A 102 12.70 -5.43 21.70
C LEU A 102 14.16 -5.30 21.24
N LEU A 103 14.62 -6.19 20.36
CA LEU A 103 15.95 -6.11 19.80
C LEU A 103 16.16 -4.81 19.02
N PHE A 104 15.16 -4.39 18.24
CA PHE A 104 15.16 -3.11 17.54
C PHE A 104 15.21 -1.92 18.52
N ALA A 105 14.44 -1.95 19.62
CA ALA A 105 14.47 -0.90 20.63
C ALA A 105 15.84 -0.77 21.30
N VAL A 106 16.46 -1.91 21.65
CA VAL A 106 17.77 -1.94 22.34
C VAL A 106 18.92 -1.60 21.39
N ARG A 107 18.91 -2.11 20.15
CA ARG A 107 20.03 -2.01 19.20
C ARG A 107 19.83 -1.04 18.04
N GLY A 108 18.64 -0.46 17.89
CA GLY A 108 18.28 0.39 16.74
C GLY A 108 19.18 1.62 16.57
N HIS A 109 19.74 2.14 17.67
CA HIS A 109 20.70 3.25 17.63
C HIS A 109 21.95 2.95 16.79
N ARG A 110 22.35 1.67 16.66
CA ARG A 110 23.49 1.24 15.83
C ARG A 110 23.21 1.32 14.33
N VAL A 111 21.94 1.42 13.94
CA VAL A 111 21.48 1.41 12.54
C VAL A 111 21.16 2.84 12.05
N ARG A 112 21.71 3.86 12.72
CA ARG A 112 21.55 5.26 12.30
C ARG A 112 22.13 5.49 10.91
N SER A 113 21.38 6.22 10.10
CA SER A 113 21.80 6.68 8.77
C SER A 113 21.70 8.18 8.67
N ARG A 114 22.48 8.80 7.77
CA ARG A 114 22.32 10.22 7.47
C ARG A 114 20.95 10.47 6.87
N VAL A 115 20.28 11.53 7.33
CA VAL A 115 19.00 11.98 6.80
C VAL A 115 19.25 13.14 5.86
N ASN A 116 18.61 13.09 4.69
CA ASN A 116 18.58 14.21 3.76
C ASN A 116 17.31 15.03 4.02
N ASN A 117 17.47 16.33 4.31
CA ASN A 117 16.36 17.21 4.68
C ASN A 117 15.75 17.97 3.48
N ALA A 118 16.10 17.61 2.24
CA ALA A 118 15.55 18.22 1.05
C ALA A 118 14.10 17.77 0.82
N LEU A 119 13.13 18.67 1.10
CA LEU A 119 11.69 18.42 0.92
C LEU A 119 11.32 17.97 -0.50
N TRP A 120 12.01 18.50 -1.52
CA TRP A 120 11.80 18.12 -2.91
C TRP A 120 12.91 17.20 -3.40
N SER A 121 12.79 15.93 -3.03
CA SER A 121 13.70 14.85 -3.38
C SER A 121 12.93 13.54 -3.56
N ARG A 122 13.49 12.61 -4.33
CA ARG A 122 12.89 11.27 -4.48
C ARG A 122 12.75 10.57 -3.13
N GLU A 123 13.72 10.74 -2.23
CA GLU A 123 13.69 10.22 -0.86
C GLU A 123 12.46 10.72 -0.09
N SER A 124 12.15 12.01 -0.15
CA SER A 124 11.02 12.59 0.57
C SER A 124 9.68 12.14 -0.01
N LEU A 125 9.56 12.02 -1.33
CA LEU A 125 8.33 11.51 -1.96
C LEU A 125 8.10 10.03 -1.66
N LEU A 126 9.16 9.22 -1.69
CA LEU A 126 9.10 7.81 -1.28
C LEU A 126 8.75 7.67 0.20
N LEU A 127 9.27 8.54 1.08
CA LEU A 127 8.87 8.58 2.48
C LEU A 127 7.38 8.93 2.64
N GLY A 128 6.89 9.93 1.90
CA GLY A 128 5.47 10.30 1.89
C GLY A 128 4.57 9.12 1.50
N ASN A 129 4.93 8.41 0.44
CA ASN A 129 4.21 7.19 0.03
C ASN A 129 4.29 6.08 1.09
N ASN A 130 5.44 5.87 1.71
CA ASN A 130 5.56 4.90 2.79
C ASN A 130 4.66 5.24 3.97
N VAL A 131 4.56 6.52 4.35
CA VAL A 131 3.65 6.96 5.42
C VAL A 131 2.20 6.69 5.04
N LEU A 132 1.79 6.98 3.81
CA LEU A 132 0.43 6.72 3.34
C LEU A 132 0.10 5.22 3.29
N LEU A 133 1.04 4.38 2.82
CA LEU A 133 0.88 2.92 2.84
C LEU A 133 0.74 2.37 4.27
N MET A 134 1.54 2.88 5.20
CA MET A 134 1.44 2.49 6.61
C MET A 134 0.15 3.01 7.25
N ALA A 135 -0.31 4.21 6.88
CA ALA A 135 -1.61 4.73 7.32
C ALA A 135 -2.76 3.85 6.80
N ALA A 136 -2.73 3.45 5.52
CA ALA A 136 -3.70 2.52 4.94
C ALA A 136 -3.67 1.16 5.66
N MET A 137 -2.48 0.64 5.94
CA MET A 137 -2.34 -0.60 6.71
C MET A 137 -2.96 -0.46 8.11
N LEU A 138 -2.72 0.66 8.81
CA LEU A 138 -3.31 0.91 10.12
C LEU A 138 -4.84 1.02 10.07
N VAL A 139 -5.40 1.64 9.02
CA VAL A 139 -6.87 1.67 8.83
C VAL A 139 -7.43 0.25 8.71
N VAL A 140 -6.80 -0.60 7.90
CA VAL A 140 -7.21 -2.00 7.73
C VAL A 140 -7.07 -2.77 9.04
N LEU A 141 -5.95 -2.60 9.74
CA LEU A 141 -5.66 -3.24 11.02
C LEU A 141 -6.70 -2.86 12.08
N LEU A 142 -6.97 -1.57 12.25
CA LEU A 142 -7.94 -1.06 13.22
C LEU A 142 -9.35 -1.49 12.86
N GLY A 143 -9.75 -1.35 11.59
CA GLY A 143 -11.07 -1.79 11.14
C GLY A 143 -11.31 -3.29 11.33
N THR A 144 -10.25 -4.10 11.24
CA THR A 144 -10.31 -5.56 11.42
C THR A 144 -10.28 -5.97 12.90
N LEU A 145 -9.44 -5.33 13.72
CA LEU A 145 -9.24 -5.71 15.12
C LEU A 145 -10.23 -5.06 16.08
N LEU A 146 -10.78 -3.88 15.77
CA LEU A 146 -11.67 -3.17 16.70
C LEU A 146 -12.94 -3.96 17.04
N PRO A 147 -13.66 -4.59 16.08
CA PRO A 147 -14.79 -5.46 16.39
C PRO A 147 -14.43 -6.62 17.32
N LEU A 148 -13.25 -7.20 17.12
CA LEU A 148 -12.75 -8.29 17.92
C LEU A 148 -12.47 -7.84 19.36
N VAL A 149 -11.74 -6.74 19.53
CA VAL A 149 -11.42 -6.20 20.86
C VAL A 149 -12.70 -5.83 21.61
N HIS A 150 -13.66 -5.18 20.95
CA HIS A 150 -14.93 -4.79 21.56
C HIS A 150 -15.73 -5.99 22.09
N LYS A 151 -15.75 -7.09 21.31
CA LYS A 151 -16.37 -8.36 21.71
C LYS A 151 -15.68 -8.99 22.92
N GLN A 152 -14.34 -9.00 22.95
CA GLN A 152 -13.57 -9.61 24.04
C GLN A 152 -13.63 -8.79 25.34
N LEU A 153 -13.81 -7.48 25.26
CA LEU A 153 -14.02 -6.60 26.42
C LEU A 153 -15.45 -6.65 26.98
N GLY A 154 -16.36 -7.42 26.38
CA GLY A 154 -17.75 -7.50 26.83
C GLY A 154 -18.58 -6.26 26.51
N LEU A 155 -18.10 -5.37 25.64
CA LEU A 155 -18.80 -4.13 25.26
C LEU A 155 -19.93 -4.38 24.23
N GLY A 156 -20.03 -5.61 23.72
CA GLY A 156 -21.00 -6.02 22.70
C GLY A 156 -20.33 -6.33 21.35
N SER A 157 -21.12 -6.61 20.32
CA SER A 157 -20.63 -6.85 18.96
C SER A 157 -20.88 -5.62 18.09
N ILE A 158 -19.81 -5.08 17.52
CA ILE A 158 -19.89 -4.05 16.47
C ILE A 158 -19.45 -4.67 15.14
N SER A 159 -19.87 -4.07 14.03
CA SER A 159 -19.42 -4.47 12.70
C SER A 159 -18.89 -3.25 11.96
N ILE A 160 -17.72 -3.39 11.35
CA ILE A 160 -17.12 -2.38 10.47
C ILE A 160 -17.17 -2.95 9.07
N GLY A 161 -18.06 -2.41 8.25
CA GLY A 161 -18.28 -2.86 6.88
C GLY A 161 -17.54 -2.04 5.84
N GLU A 162 -17.71 -2.46 4.58
CA GLU A 162 -17.17 -1.83 3.38
C GLU A 162 -17.27 -0.28 3.34
N PRO A 163 -18.39 0.38 3.72
CA PRO A 163 -18.48 1.84 3.62
C PRO A 163 -17.40 2.60 4.40
N PHE A 164 -16.98 2.07 5.55
CA PHE A 164 -15.88 2.65 6.34
C PHE A 164 -14.56 2.57 5.57
N PHE A 165 -14.21 1.38 5.09
CA PHE A 165 -12.95 1.15 4.37
C PHE A 165 -12.90 1.94 3.06
N ASN A 166 -13.98 1.90 2.26
CA ASN A 166 -14.06 2.65 1.01
C ASN A 166 -13.86 4.16 1.22
N THR A 167 -14.50 4.72 2.26
CA THR A 167 -14.34 6.15 2.59
C THR A 167 -12.90 6.46 2.96
N MET A 168 -12.31 5.69 3.89
CA MET A 168 -10.94 5.93 4.36
C MET A 168 -9.90 5.74 3.24
N PHE A 169 -10.07 4.71 2.41
CA PHE A 169 -9.18 4.45 1.28
C PHE A 169 -9.31 5.52 0.21
N THR A 170 -10.50 6.07 -0.04
CA THR A 170 -10.66 7.19 -0.99
C THR A 170 -9.78 8.38 -0.59
N TRP A 171 -9.79 8.74 0.70
CA TRP A 171 -8.97 9.85 1.22
C TRP A 171 -7.46 9.57 1.19
N LEU A 172 -7.05 8.31 1.35
CA LEU A 172 -5.64 7.91 1.38
C LEU A 172 -5.06 7.66 -0.03
N MET A 173 -5.84 7.07 -0.93
CA MET A 173 -5.38 6.68 -2.25
C MET A 173 -5.16 7.88 -3.17
N ALA A 174 -5.95 8.94 -3.04
CA ALA A 174 -5.76 10.16 -3.84
C ALA A 174 -4.36 10.80 -3.66
N PRO A 175 -3.90 11.17 -2.44
CA PRO A 175 -2.55 11.68 -2.25
C PRO A 175 -1.47 10.64 -2.55
N PHE A 176 -1.74 9.35 -2.32
CA PHE A 176 -0.82 8.27 -2.65
C PHE A 176 -0.57 8.16 -4.16
N ALA A 177 -1.63 8.14 -4.97
CA ALA A 177 -1.52 8.09 -6.43
C ALA A 177 -0.76 9.30 -6.98
N LEU A 178 -1.02 10.50 -6.42
CA LEU A 178 -0.30 11.72 -6.79
C LEU A 178 1.21 11.59 -6.57
N LEU A 179 1.62 11.19 -5.37
CA LEU A 179 3.03 11.01 -5.02
C LEU A 179 3.67 9.85 -5.79
N LEU A 180 2.93 8.76 -6.00
CA LEU A 180 3.37 7.58 -6.77
C LEU A 180 3.74 7.95 -8.21
N GLY A 181 2.90 8.72 -8.89
CA GLY A 181 3.18 9.16 -10.26
C GLY A 181 4.39 10.12 -10.35
N VAL A 182 4.53 11.04 -9.39
CA VAL A 182 5.59 12.06 -9.41
C VAL A 182 6.94 11.53 -8.94
N GLY A 183 6.96 10.59 -7.99
CA GLY A 183 8.17 10.08 -7.35
C GLY A 183 9.29 9.65 -8.32
N PRO A 184 9.01 8.78 -9.31
CA PRO A 184 10.00 8.32 -10.29
C PRO A 184 10.63 9.43 -11.15
N LEU A 185 9.93 10.56 -11.34
CA LEU A 185 10.40 11.69 -12.15
C LEU A 185 11.35 12.62 -11.39
N VAL A 186 11.26 12.66 -10.06
CA VAL A 186 12.11 13.51 -9.20
C VAL A 186 13.47 12.85 -8.98
N ARG A 187 14.56 13.62 -8.96
CA ARG A 187 15.91 13.10 -8.71
C ARG A 187 16.19 12.81 -7.23
N TRP A 188 17.12 11.88 -6.99
CA TRP A 188 17.71 11.65 -5.66
C TRP A 188 18.44 12.90 -5.14
N GLY A 189 18.42 13.11 -3.82
CA GLY A 189 19.14 14.19 -3.16
C GLY A 189 18.37 15.50 -3.15
N ARG A 190 18.33 16.22 -4.27
CA ARG A 190 17.56 17.46 -4.38
C ARG A 190 17.24 17.72 -5.84
N ASP A 191 15.99 18.07 -6.11
CA ASP A 191 15.57 18.50 -7.44
C ASP A 191 14.91 19.89 -7.42
N ARG A 192 14.65 20.44 -8.61
CA ARG A 192 13.93 21.71 -8.77
C ARG A 192 12.58 21.43 -9.44
N PRO A 193 11.43 21.73 -8.79
CA PRO A 193 10.09 21.47 -9.34
C PRO A 193 9.89 22.04 -10.76
N ARG A 194 10.50 23.20 -11.04
CA ARG A 194 10.40 23.88 -12.34
C ARG A 194 10.87 23.03 -13.53
N LYS A 195 11.76 22.05 -13.33
CA LYS A 195 12.27 21.19 -14.40
C LYS A 195 11.23 20.22 -14.96
N ILE A 196 10.33 19.72 -14.12
CA ILE A 196 9.30 18.75 -14.52
C ILE A 196 7.92 19.39 -14.67
N ARG A 197 7.78 20.69 -14.38
CA ARG A 197 6.51 21.42 -14.41
C ARG A 197 5.73 21.23 -15.72
N ASN A 198 6.37 21.42 -16.87
CA ASN A 198 5.66 21.32 -18.16
C ASN A 198 5.17 19.88 -18.41
N LEU A 199 5.97 18.86 -18.04
CA LEU A 199 5.52 17.47 -18.13
C LEU A 199 4.36 17.19 -17.19
N LEU A 200 4.40 17.68 -15.94
CA LEU A 200 3.32 17.51 -14.99
C LEU A 200 2.04 18.22 -15.44
N LEU A 201 2.14 19.40 -16.06
CA LEU A 201 0.97 20.10 -16.62
C LEU A 201 0.35 19.33 -17.78
N VAL A 202 1.17 18.83 -18.71
CA VAL A 202 0.68 17.98 -19.81
C VAL A 202 0.03 16.73 -19.26
N ALA A 203 0.69 16.03 -18.33
CA ALA A 203 0.15 14.83 -17.69
C ALA A 203 -1.15 15.10 -16.92
N PHE A 204 -1.26 16.25 -16.26
CA PHE A 204 -2.47 16.65 -15.55
C PHE A 204 -3.64 16.87 -16.52
N ILE A 205 -3.41 17.59 -17.62
CA ILE A 205 -4.43 17.83 -18.65
C ILE A 205 -4.83 16.52 -19.31
N THR A 206 -3.88 15.66 -19.70
CA THR A 206 -4.20 14.36 -20.32
C THR A 206 -4.95 13.46 -19.35
N THR A 207 -4.57 13.44 -18.08
CA THR A 207 -5.29 12.70 -17.03
C THR A 207 -6.72 13.18 -16.89
N LEU A 208 -6.96 14.50 -16.82
CA LEU A 208 -8.30 15.06 -16.67
C LEU A 208 -9.18 14.79 -17.90
N LEU A 209 -8.61 14.84 -19.10
CA LEU A 209 -9.33 14.52 -20.32
C LEU A 209 -9.69 13.03 -20.36
N LEU A 210 -8.72 12.14 -20.11
CA LEU A 210 -8.94 10.69 -20.16
C LEU A 210 -9.88 10.21 -19.05
N SER A 211 -9.84 10.82 -17.86
CA SER A 211 -10.68 10.42 -16.74
C SER A 211 -12.18 10.63 -16.97
N VAL A 212 -12.55 11.57 -17.84
CA VAL A 212 -13.93 11.83 -18.23
C VAL A 212 -14.27 11.15 -19.56
N LEU A 213 -13.36 11.21 -20.54
CA LEU A 213 -13.57 10.69 -21.88
C LEU A 213 -13.76 9.16 -21.87
N LEU A 214 -12.95 8.42 -21.11
CA LEU A 214 -13.04 6.95 -21.09
C LEU A 214 -14.37 6.45 -20.51
N PRO A 215 -14.83 6.90 -19.32
CA PRO A 215 -16.16 6.52 -18.84
C PRO A 215 -17.28 6.95 -19.78
N TRP A 216 -17.17 8.14 -20.41
CA TRP A 216 -18.18 8.62 -21.35
C TRP A 216 -18.30 7.73 -22.61
N LEU A 217 -17.19 7.17 -23.10
CA LEU A 217 -17.18 6.29 -24.27
C LEU A 217 -17.58 4.85 -23.95
N LEU A 218 -17.30 4.37 -22.73
CA LEU A 218 -17.37 2.95 -22.38
C LEU A 218 -18.54 2.59 -21.46
N GLN A 219 -19.23 3.57 -20.87
CA GLN A 219 -20.29 3.34 -19.88
C GLN A 219 -21.54 4.16 -20.18
N ASP A 220 -22.71 3.57 -19.92
CA ASP A 220 -24.01 4.25 -20.09
C ASP A 220 -24.26 5.34 -19.03
N ARG A 221 -23.56 5.28 -17.89
CA ARG A 221 -23.68 6.23 -16.78
C ARG A 221 -22.31 6.59 -16.22
N ILE A 222 -22.08 7.88 -16.03
CA ILE A 222 -20.84 8.40 -15.43
C ILE A 222 -21.06 8.57 -13.93
N ALA A 223 -20.47 7.68 -13.12
CA ALA A 223 -20.40 7.86 -11.68
C ALA A 223 -19.15 8.67 -11.29
N ALA A 224 -19.28 9.57 -10.33
CA ALA A 224 -18.16 10.42 -9.87
C ALA A 224 -16.97 9.60 -9.36
N MET A 225 -17.22 8.48 -8.67
CA MET A 225 -16.18 7.58 -8.19
C MET A 225 -15.41 6.90 -9.33
N THR A 226 -16.07 6.57 -10.44
CA THR A 226 -15.42 6.02 -11.63
C THR A 226 -14.47 7.04 -12.26
N VAL A 227 -14.88 8.31 -12.33
CA VAL A 227 -14.02 9.40 -12.82
C VAL A 227 -12.83 9.61 -11.89
N ALA A 228 -13.03 9.57 -10.57
CA ALA A 228 -11.95 9.70 -9.59
C ALA A 228 -10.94 8.53 -9.68
N GLY A 229 -11.43 7.29 -9.77
CA GLY A 229 -10.60 6.11 -10.01
C GLY A 229 -9.82 6.23 -11.32
N MET A 230 -10.50 6.55 -12.42
CA MET A 230 -9.87 6.71 -13.73
C MET A 230 -8.82 7.85 -13.74
N ALA A 231 -9.05 8.93 -12.99
CA ALA A 231 -8.05 9.98 -12.82
C ALA A 231 -6.79 9.47 -12.12
N MET A 232 -6.91 8.67 -11.06
CA MET A 232 -5.75 8.05 -10.39
C MET A 232 -5.03 7.06 -11.31
N ALA A 233 -5.77 6.18 -11.99
CA ALA A 233 -5.23 5.20 -12.93
C ALA A 233 -4.47 5.88 -14.08
N CYS A 234 -5.09 6.86 -14.74
CA CYS A 234 -4.47 7.63 -15.82
C CYS A 234 -3.26 8.41 -15.34
N TRP A 235 -3.31 9.02 -14.15
CA TRP A 235 -2.18 9.75 -13.58
C TRP A 235 -0.94 8.85 -13.41
N ILE A 236 -1.13 7.68 -12.80
CA ILE A 236 -0.06 6.70 -12.59
C ILE A 236 0.45 6.18 -13.93
N GLY A 237 -0.46 5.78 -14.83
CA GLY A 237 -0.13 5.21 -16.13
C GLY A 237 0.63 6.20 -17.03
N VAL A 238 0.10 7.40 -17.21
CA VAL A 238 0.71 8.45 -18.05
C VAL A 238 2.10 8.82 -17.54
N LEU A 239 2.27 9.00 -16.23
CA LEU A 239 3.58 9.38 -15.67
C LEU A 239 4.59 8.24 -15.69
N ALA A 240 4.17 6.98 -15.49
CA ALA A 240 5.04 5.81 -15.64
C ALA A 240 5.55 5.69 -17.09
N VAL A 241 4.66 5.84 -18.07
CA VAL A 241 5.03 5.83 -19.49
C VAL A 241 5.91 7.03 -19.84
N ALA A 242 5.58 8.23 -19.37
CA ALA A 242 6.38 9.42 -19.63
C ALA A 242 7.80 9.32 -19.06
N GLU A 243 7.96 8.72 -17.86
CA GLU A 243 9.27 8.47 -17.26
C GLU A 243 10.09 7.46 -18.07
N ALA A 244 9.46 6.38 -18.56
CA ALA A 244 10.09 5.40 -19.45
C ALA A 244 10.52 6.00 -20.78
N VAL A 245 9.65 6.76 -21.44
CA VAL A 245 9.97 7.45 -22.69
C VAL A 245 11.13 8.43 -22.50
N GLN A 246 11.15 9.22 -21.41
CA GLN A 246 12.25 10.14 -21.13
C GLN A 246 13.58 9.43 -20.87
N ARG A 247 13.56 8.27 -20.23
CA ARG A 247 14.79 7.48 -20.03
C ARG A 247 15.29 6.87 -21.33
N ALA A 248 14.39 6.32 -22.14
CA ALA A 248 14.72 5.76 -23.44
C ALA A 248 15.31 6.84 -24.36
N SER A 249 14.70 8.02 -24.41
CA SER A 249 15.17 9.14 -25.24
C SER A 249 16.54 9.69 -24.82
N ARG A 250 16.94 9.49 -23.55
CA ARG A 250 18.27 9.86 -23.03
C ARG A 250 19.32 8.75 -23.21
N GLY A 251 18.95 7.60 -23.78
CA GLY A 251 19.83 6.45 -23.93
C GLY A 251 20.27 5.81 -22.60
N THR A 252 19.52 6.04 -21.51
CA THR A 252 19.88 5.46 -20.20
C THR A 252 19.57 3.96 -20.18
N LYS A 253 20.52 3.13 -19.74
CA LYS A 253 20.31 1.69 -19.59
C LYS A 253 19.16 1.40 -18.63
N MET A 254 18.26 0.50 -19.04
CA MET A 254 17.10 0.07 -18.27
C MET A 254 17.33 -1.35 -17.74
N PRO A 255 17.77 -1.53 -16.48
CA PRO A 255 17.95 -2.85 -15.91
C PRO A 255 16.60 -3.57 -15.72
N PRO A 256 16.58 -4.92 -15.60
CA PRO A 256 15.34 -5.66 -15.37
C PRO A 256 14.52 -5.17 -14.18
N GLY A 257 15.18 -4.77 -13.09
CA GLY A 257 14.50 -4.20 -11.91
C GLY A 257 13.75 -2.89 -12.19
N TYR A 258 14.19 -2.11 -13.19
CA TYR A 258 13.46 -0.93 -13.63
C TYR A 258 12.16 -1.29 -14.35
N TRP A 259 12.18 -2.29 -15.25
CA TRP A 259 10.98 -2.79 -15.89
C TRP A 259 10.01 -3.43 -14.91
N GLY A 260 10.52 -4.13 -13.90
CA GLY A 260 9.70 -4.64 -12.79
C GLY A 260 8.98 -3.52 -12.04
N MET A 261 9.65 -2.39 -11.79
CA MET A 261 9.03 -1.21 -11.18
C MET A 261 7.93 -0.62 -12.08
N VAL A 262 8.20 -0.40 -13.37
CA VAL A 262 7.21 0.14 -14.32
C VAL A 262 6.00 -0.79 -14.42
N ALA A 263 6.22 -2.10 -14.56
CA ALA A 263 5.16 -3.10 -14.63
C ALA A 263 4.30 -3.11 -13.36
N ALA A 264 4.91 -2.98 -12.17
CA ALA A 264 4.16 -2.90 -10.92
C ALA A 264 3.27 -1.64 -10.84
N HIS A 265 3.78 -0.49 -11.29
CA HIS A 265 3.01 0.76 -11.27
C HIS A 265 1.86 0.75 -12.31
N LEU A 266 2.11 0.23 -13.51
CA LEU A 266 1.06 0.02 -14.51
C LEU A 266 0.04 -1.02 -14.06
N GLY A 267 0.49 -2.09 -13.39
CA GLY A 267 -0.40 -3.10 -12.80
C GLY A 267 -1.34 -2.48 -11.77
N LEU A 268 -0.83 -1.61 -10.88
CA LEU A 268 -1.69 -0.86 -9.96
C LEU A 268 -2.69 0.04 -10.71
N ALA A 269 -2.25 0.75 -11.75
CA ALA A 269 -3.15 1.58 -12.54
C ALA A 269 -4.29 0.78 -13.19
N VAL A 270 -4.05 -0.48 -13.57
CA VAL A 270 -5.09 -1.37 -14.12
C VAL A 270 -6.05 -1.86 -13.04
N THR A 271 -5.61 -1.98 -11.78
CA THR A 271 -6.46 -2.45 -10.68
C THR A 271 -7.37 -1.39 -10.06
N ILE A 272 -7.10 -0.10 -10.31
CA ILE A 272 -7.90 1.04 -9.84
C ILE A 272 -9.03 1.33 -10.85
#